data_AF-A0A920T738-F1
#
_entry.id   AF-A0A920T738-F1
#
_cell.length_a   1.000
_cell.length_b   1.000
_cell.length_c   1.000
_cell.angle_alpha   90.00
_cell.angle_beta   90.00
_cell.angle_gamma   90.00
#
_symmetry.space_group_name_H-M   'P 1'
#
loop_
_entity.id
_entity.type
_entity.pdbx_description
1 polymer ?
#
loop_
_entity_poly.entity_id
_entity_poly.type
_entity_poly.pdbx_seq_one_letter_code
_entity_poly.pdbx_strand_id
1 'polypeptide(L)'
;MKSLSSQYWRNGYLYSFSQENKHNYKSFESVQNDKNLLNRFEKYLKTKDKIFLPGEKDLNLAKEQIVALDSTNLNVNNALDILSNFYDREENNRMQSEKEDIRELLLLEFAGLFNGTEGRLIQALNNDETVQTALDILSNNSAYHASLSSIETIEN
;
A
#
# COMPACT_ATOMS: atom_id res chain seq x y z
N MET A 1 -0.73 9.30 11.02
CA MET A 1 0.58 8.75 10.62
C MET A 1 0.50 8.41 9.14
N LYS A 2 1.49 8.75 8.30
CA LYS A 2 1.45 8.42 6.86
C LYS A 2 1.64 6.90 6.70
N SER A 3 0.72 6.21 6.02
CA SER A 3 0.85 4.76 5.73
C SER A 3 2.07 4.49 4.84
N LEU A 4 2.62 3.29 4.91
CA LEU A 4 3.75 2.85 4.09
C LEU A 4 3.33 2.76 2.61
N SER A 5 2.13 2.24 2.34
CA SER A 5 1.48 2.21 1.02
C SER A 5 1.43 3.60 0.37
N SER A 6 0.99 4.61 1.13
CA SER A 6 0.95 6.00 0.67
C SER A 6 2.33 6.58 0.40
N GLN A 7 3.36 6.13 1.12
CA GLN A 7 4.73 6.56 0.87
C GLN A 7 5.30 5.90 -0.38
N TYR A 8 5.07 4.60 -0.61
CA TYR A 8 5.44 3.94 -1.87
C TYR A 8 4.79 4.60 -3.08
N TRP A 9 3.52 5.00 -2.95
CA TRP A 9 2.81 5.71 -3.99
C TRP A 9 3.41 7.10 -4.27
N ARG A 10 3.62 7.93 -3.23
CA ARG A 10 4.21 9.28 -3.40
C ARG A 10 5.61 9.26 -3.98
N ASN A 11 6.42 8.25 -3.66
CA ASN A 11 7.76 8.09 -4.23
C ASN A 11 7.74 7.45 -5.64
N GLY A 12 6.55 7.13 -6.18
CA GLY A 12 6.42 6.54 -7.51
C GLY A 12 6.92 5.10 -7.62
N TYR A 13 7.16 4.41 -6.50
CA TYR A 13 7.74 3.06 -6.51
C TYR A 13 6.79 2.04 -7.10
N LEU A 14 5.49 2.14 -6.80
CA LEU A 14 4.44 1.27 -7.33
C LEU A 14 4.32 1.40 -8.85
N TYR A 15 4.29 2.65 -9.35
CA TYR A 15 4.25 2.95 -10.78
C TYR A 15 5.49 2.43 -11.50
N SER A 16 6.68 2.76 -10.97
CA SER A 16 7.96 2.37 -11.58
C SER A 16 8.12 0.85 -11.63
N PHE A 17 7.79 0.16 -10.54
CA PHE A 17 7.78 -1.30 -10.51
C PHE A 17 6.86 -1.89 -11.59
N SER A 18 5.64 -1.34 -11.71
CA SER A 18 4.65 -1.85 -12.64
C SER A 18 5.07 -1.61 -14.10
N GLN A 19 5.67 -0.46 -14.41
CA GLN A 19 6.25 -0.16 -15.71
C GLN A 19 7.39 -1.13 -16.07
N GLU A 20 8.35 -1.28 -15.16
CA GLU A 20 9.51 -2.15 -15.35
C GLU A 20 9.10 -3.62 -15.53
N ASN A 21 8.00 -4.06 -14.89
CA ASN A 21 7.58 -5.46 -14.90
C ASN A 21 6.41 -5.77 -15.85
N LYS A 22 5.82 -4.77 -16.53
CA LYS A 22 4.66 -4.96 -17.43
C LYS A 22 4.88 -6.07 -18.45
N HIS A 23 6.06 -6.10 -19.06
CA HIS A 23 6.43 -7.05 -20.11
C HIS A 23 6.44 -8.52 -19.64
N ASN A 24 6.48 -8.78 -18.33
CA ASN A 24 6.43 -10.12 -17.76
C ASN A 24 5.01 -10.71 -17.73
N TYR A 25 3.99 -9.92 -18.05
CA TYR A 25 2.59 -10.33 -18.01
C TYR A 25 1.94 -10.18 -19.38
N LYS A 26 1.11 -11.16 -19.76
CA LYS A 26 0.38 -11.15 -21.03
C LYS A 26 -0.86 -10.25 -21.00
N SER A 27 -1.46 -10.11 -19.82
CA SER A 27 -2.71 -9.36 -19.59
C SER A 27 -2.77 -8.88 -18.14
N PHE A 28 -3.68 -7.94 -17.86
CA PHE A 28 -3.98 -7.54 -16.48
C PHE A 28 -4.46 -8.71 -15.61
N GLU A 29 -5.29 -9.60 -16.16
CA GLU A 29 -5.74 -10.82 -15.47
C GLU A 29 -4.56 -11.71 -15.03
N SER A 30 -3.49 -11.76 -15.84
CA SER A 30 -2.26 -12.49 -15.47
C SER A 30 -1.58 -11.89 -14.24
N VAL A 31 -1.68 -10.57 -14.05
CA VAL A 31 -1.17 -9.87 -12.86
C VAL A 31 -2.05 -10.17 -11.64
N GLN A 32 -3.37 -10.10 -11.80
CA GLN A 32 -4.33 -10.37 -10.72
C GLN A 32 -4.13 -11.77 -10.13
N ASN A 33 -3.80 -12.74 -10.99
CA ASN A 33 -3.56 -14.14 -10.60
C ASN A 33 -2.11 -14.41 -10.10
N ASP A 34 -1.20 -13.43 -10.10
CA ASP A 34 0.17 -13.61 -9.63
C ASP A 34 0.26 -13.56 -8.09
N LYS A 35 0.32 -14.75 -7.49
CA LYS A 35 0.51 -14.91 -6.03
C LYS A 35 1.86 -14.40 -5.52
N ASN A 36 2.83 -14.17 -6.40
CA ASN A 36 4.17 -13.69 -6.05
C ASN A 36 4.36 -12.19 -6.31
N LEU A 37 3.33 -11.45 -6.73
CA LEU A 37 3.42 -10.02 -7.06
C LEU A 37 4.04 -9.21 -5.92
N LEU A 38 3.51 -9.36 -4.70
CA LEU A 38 4.01 -8.66 -3.51
C LEU A 38 5.45 -9.05 -3.19
N ASN A 39 5.80 -10.34 -3.22
CA ASN A 39 7.16 -10.81 -2.97
C ASN A 39 8.18 -10.21 -3.97
N ARG A 40 7.79 -10.03 -5.24
CA ARG A 40 8.63 -9.36 -6.24
C ARG A 40 8.75 -7.87 -5.94
N PHE A 41 7.66 -7.23 -5.54
CA PHE A 41 7.66 -5.83 -5.15
C PHE A 41 8.56 -5.58 -3.93
N GLU A 42 8.47 -6.41 -2.88
CA GLU A 42 9.35 -6.34 -1.71
C GLU A 42 10.83 -6.50 -2.07
N LYS A 43 11.16 -7.43 -2.98
CA LYS A 43 12.52 -7.58 -3.50
C LYS A 43 12.97 -6.34 -4.29
N TYR A 44 12.08 -5.76 -5.09
CA TYR A 44 12.35 -4.54 -5.83
C TYR A 44 12.62 -3.35 -4.91
N LEU A 45 11.90 -3.21 -3.80
CA LEU A 45 12.12 -2.15 -2.82
C LEU A 45 13.54 -2.15 -2.24
N LYS A 46 14.19 -3.31 -2.12
CA LYS A 46 15.60 -3.41 -1.68
C LYS A 46 16.59 -2.73 -2.62
N THR A 47 16.17 -2.40 -3.85
CA THR A 47 16.99 -1.69 -4.84
C THR A 47 16.75 -0.18 -4.86
N LYS A 48 15.82 0.32 -4.04
CA LYS A 48 15.43 1.74 -3.99
C LYS A 48 15.86 2.39 -2.69
N ASP A 49 15.78 3.71 -2.65
CA ASP A 49 16.07 4.48 -1.44
C ASP A 49 15.09 4.10 -0.33
N LYS A 50 15.64 3.89 0.88
CA LYS A 50 14.86 3.48 2.05
C LYS A 50 13.83 4.56 2.39
N ILE A 51 12.59 4.12 2.62
CA ILE A 51 11.54 4.98 3.18
C ILE A 51 11.65 4.92 4.69
N PHE A 52 12.07 6.03 5.29
CA PHE A 52 12.22 6.11 6.74
C PHE A 52 10.87 6.27 7.44
N LEU A 53 10.68 5.50 8.51
CA LEU A 53 9.60 5.74 9.46
C LEU A 53 9.85 7.07 10.20
N PRO A 54 8.79 7.69 10.75
CA PRO A 54 8.95 8.92 11.54
C PRO A 54 9.97 8.74 12.67
N GLY A 55 10.99 9.60 12.72
CA GLY A 55 12.06 9.56 13.72
C GLY A 55 13.22 8.60 13.42
N GLU A 56 13.09 7.71 12.42
CA GLU A 56 14.14 6.74 12.08
C GLU A 56 15.37 7.41 11.49
N LYS A 57 15.16 8.42 10.63
CA LYS A 57 16.27 9.21 10.05
C LYS A 57 17.07 9.92 11.14
N ASP A 58 16.38 10.49 12.12
CA ASP A 58 17.02 11.21 13.22
C ASP A 58 17.78 10.24 14.15
N LEU A 59 17.24 9.04 14.37
CA LEU A 59 17.95 7.97 15.08
C LEU A 59 19.25 7.59 14.35
N ASN A 60 19.21 7.43 13.03
CA ASN A 60 20.39 7.08 12.25
C ASN A 60 21.47 8.17 12.34
N LEU A 61 21.08 9.45 12.25
CA LEU A 61 21.99 10.57 12.46
C LEU A 61 22.58 10.59 13.89
N ALA A 62 21.75 10.34 14.90
CA ALA A 62 22.22 10.25 16.30
C ALA A 62 23.19 9.08 16.49
N LYS A 63 22.93 7.92 15.87
CA LYS A 63 23.81 6.76 15.88
C LYS A 63 25.18 7.10 15.30
N GLU A 64 25.22 7.76 14.14
CA GLU A 64 26.47 8.21 13.51
C GLU A 64 27.26 9.16 14.42
N GLN A 65 26.59 10.15 15.02
CA GLN A 65 27.23 11.13 15.91
C GLN A 65 27.78 10.48 17.19
N ILE A 66 27.05 9.55 17.78
CA ILE A 66 27.45 8.86 19.01
C ILE A 66 28.63 7.91 18.75
N VAL A 67 28.60 7.17 17.65
CA VAL A 67 29.72 6.28 17.25
C VAL A 67 30.99 7.08 16.98
N ALA A 68 30.86 8.30 16.44
CA ALA A 68 32.00 9.20 16.24
C ALA A 68 32.62 9.70 17.56
N LEU A 69 31.85 9.77 18.66
CA LEU A 69 32.36 10.14 19.98
C LEU A 69 33.11 8.99 20.65
N ASP A 70 32.52 7.80 20.67
CA ASP A 70 33.13 6.60 21.21
C ASP A 70 32.45 5.34 20.64
N SER A 71 33.08 4.75 19.62
CA SER A 71 32.60 3.53 18.97
C SER A 71 32.80 2.27 19.82
N THR A 72 33.57 2.33 20.92
CA THR A 72 33.93 1.15 21.72
C THR A 72 33.01 0.91 22.91
N ASN A 73 32.12 1.86 23.21
CA ASN A 73 31.18 1.75 24.31
C ASN A 73 30.06 0.73 24.02
N LEU A 74 30.22 -0.48 24.54
CA LEU A 74 29.29 -1.60 24.34
C LEU A 74 27.87 -1.29 24.82
N ASN A 75 27.70 -0.59 25.95
CA ASN A 75 26.37 -0.29 26.49
C ASN A 75 25.60 0.65 25.57
N VAL A 76 26.28 1.67 25.05
CA VAL A 76 25.70 2.65 24.13
C VAL A 76 25.37 2.00 22.78
N ASN A 77 26.29 1.21 22.23
CA ASN A 77 26.07 0.49 20.98
C ASN A 77 24.87 -0.47 21.09
N ASN A 78 24.79 -1.25 22.18
CA ASN A 78 23.66 -2.13 22.45
C ASN A 78 22.33 -1.38 22.50
N ALA A 79 22.29 -0.21 23.15
CA ALA A 79 21.08 0.61 23.20
C ALA A 79 20.66 1.13 21.81
N LEU A 80 21.62 1.57 20.99
CA LEU A 80 21.37 2.02 19.61
C LEU A 80 20.87 0.88 18.73
N ASP A 81 21.38 -0.34 18.92
CA ASP A 81 20.93 -1.52 18.19
C ASP A 81 19.52 -1.95 18.60
N ILE A 82 19.17 -1.85 19.89
CA ILE A 82 17.78 -2.07 20.35
C ILE A 82 16.81 -1.10 19.67
N LEU A 83 17.18 0.18 19.59
CA LEU A 83 16.36 1.20 18.92
C LEU A 83 16.26 0.93 17.40
N SER A 84 17.35 0.52 16.76
CA SER A 84 17.36 0.16 15.34
C SER A 84 16.43 -1.03 15.07
N ASN A 85 16.53 -2.08 15.89
CA ASN A 85 15.69 -3.28 15.80
C ASN A 85 14.20 -2.97 16.02
N PHE A 86 13.87 -1.98 16.85
CA PHE A 86 12.50 -1.52 17.02
C PHE A 86 11.93 -1.00 15.68
N TYR A 87 12.66 -0.14 14.97
CA TYR A 87 12.21 0.38 13.68
C TYR A 87 12.10 -0.71 12.62
N ASP A 88 13.08 -1.62 12.53
CA ASP A 88 13.02 -2.75 11.59
C ASP A 88 11.77 -3.62 11.82
N ARG A 89 11.41 -3.86 13.08
CA ARG A 89 10.19 -4.59 13.43
C ARG A 89 8.94 -3.82 13.05
N GLU A 90 8.89 -2.52 13.33
CA GLU A 90 7.73 -1.68 12.98
C GLU A 90 7.54 -1.56 11.46
N GLU A 91 8.62 -1.48 10.68
CA GLU A 91 8.57 -1.47 9.22
C GLU A 91 7.99 -2.80 8.69
N ASN A 92 8.49 -3.93 9.20
CA ASN A 92 7.98 -5.26 8.85
C ASN A 92 6.50 -5.42 9.22
N ASN A 93 6.11 -4.99 10.42
CA ASN A 93 4.71 -5.04 10.88
C ASN A 93 3.79 -4.25 9.95
N ARG A 94 4.20 -3.04 9.54
CA ARG A 94 3.44 -2.19 8.62
C ARG A 94 3.32 -2.80 7.24
N MET A 95 4.42 -3.34 6.70
CA MET A 95 4.39 -4.05 5.42
C MET A 95 3.36 -5.20 5.44
N GLN A 96 3.33 -5.97 6.51
CA GLN A 96 2.37 -7.07 6.66
C GLN A 96 0.94 -6.58 6.85
N SER A 97 0.71 -5.54 7.68
CA SER A 97 -0.63 -5.02 7.92
C SER A 97 -1.22 -4.30 6.71
N GLU A 98 -0.38 -3.67 5.88
CA GLU A 98 -0.78 -2.89 4.70
C GLU A 98 -0.65 -3.71 3.38
N LYS A 99 -0.43 -5.02 3.46
CA LYS A 99 -0.13 -5.86 2.28
C LYS A 99 -1.22 -5.80 1.21
N GLU A 100 -2.49 -5.79 1.62
CA GLU A 100 -3.63 -5.76 0.70
C GLU A 100 -3.73 -4.38 0.05
N ASP A 101 -3.61 -3.29 0.81
CA ASP A 101 -3.56 -1.93 0.27
C ASP A 101 -2.43 -1.77 -0.76
N ILE A 102 -1.23 -2.26 -0.46
CA ILE A 102 -0.09 -2.22 -1.37
C ILE A 102 -0.39 -3.02 -2.63
N ARG A 103 -0.99 -4.21 -2.48
CA ARG A 103 -1.38 -5.06 -3.62
C ARG A 103 -2.42 -4.36 -4.48
N GLU A 104 -3.44 -3.74 -3.89
CA GLU A 104 -4.47 -3.01 -4.62
C GLU A 104 -3.90 -1.83 -5.40
N LEU A 105 -3.03 -1.04 -4.79
CA LEU A 105 -2.35 0.04 -5.49
C LEU A 105 -1.50 -0.48 -6.65
N LEU A 106 -0.78 -1.59 -6.48
CA LEU A 106 -0.08 -2.25 -7.60
C LEU A 106 -1.05 -2.65 -8.72
N LEU A 107 -2.19 -3.27 -8.37
CA LEU A 107 -3.19 -3.64 -9.36
C LEU A 107 -3.76 -2.42 -10.11
N LEU A 108 -3.96 -1.29 -9.43
CA LEU A 108 -4.38 -0.04 -10.07
C LEU A 108 -3.34 0.49 -11.05
N GLU A 109 -2.05 0.38 -10.72
CA GLU A 109 -0.96 0.73 -11.62
C GLU A 109 -0.97 -0.18 -12.86
N PHE A 110 -0.99 -1.51 -12.67
CA PHE A 110 -1.03 -2.46 -13.78
C PHE A 110 -2.29 -2.34 -14.65
N ALA A 111 -3.47 -2.14 -14.05
CA ALA A 111 -4.71 -1.92 -14.79
C ALA A 111 -4.60 -0.69 -15.69
N GLY A 112 -4.01 0.39 -15.17
CA GLY A 112 -3.70 1.59 -15.95
C GLY A 112 -2.77 1.31 -17.13
N LEU A 113 -1.76 0.46 -16.94
CA LEU A 113 -0.78 0.13 -17.98
C LEU A 113 -1.30 -0.78 -19.08
N PHE A 114 -2.23 -1.69 -18.76
CA PHE A 114 -2.81 -2.62 -19.74
C PHE A 114 -4.05 -2.06 -20.43
N ASN A 115 -4.91 -1.38 -19.68
CA ASN A 115 -6.27 -1.02 -20.10
C ASN A 115 -6.53 0.50 -20.00
N GLY A 116 -5.47 1.30 -19.82
CA GLY A 116 -5.56 2.75 -19.74
C GLY A 116 -6.33 3.24 -18.52
N THR A 117 -6.74 4.51 -18.57
CA THR A 117 -7.51 5.16 -17.50
C THR A 117 -8.80 4.40 -17.17
N GLU A 118 -9.46 3.84 -18.18
CA GLU A 118 -10.66 3.02 -18.01
C GLU A 118 -10.39 1.78 -17.15
N GLY A 119 -9.32 1.03 -17.47
CA GLY A 119 -8.94 -0.13 -16.67
C GLY A 119 -8.63 0.20 -15.22
N ARG A 120 -7.89 1.29 -14.99
CA ARG A 120 -7.61 1.77 -13.63
C ARG A 120 -8.90 2.15 -12.89
N LEU A 121 -9.83 2.82 -13.55
CA LEU A 121 -11.11 3.20 -12.96
C LEU A 121 -11.92 1.96 -12.58
N ILE A 122 -12.08 0.99 -13.50
CA ILE A 122 -12.79 -0.27 -13.22
C ILE A 122 -12.17 -0.99 -12.03
N GLN A 123 -10.83 -1.07 -11.97
CA GLN A 123 -10.14 -1.70 -10.84
C GLN A 123 -10.37 -0.97 -9.51
N ALA A 124 -10.49 0.36 -9.51
CA ALA A 124 -10.78 1.15 -8.31
C ALA A 124 -12.20 0.91 -7.79
N LEU A 125 -13.17 0.74 -8.68
CA LEU A 125 -14.58 0.53 -8.32
C LEU A 125 -14.84 -0.85 -7.69
N ASN A 126 -13.97 -1.84 -7.95
CA ASN A 126 -14.12 -3.20 -7.40
C ASN A 126 -14.20 -3.24 -5.87
N ASN A 127 -13.54 -2.30 -5.19
CA ASN A 127 -13.50 -2.23 -3.73
C ASN A 127 -14.16 -0.95 -3.18
N ASP A 128 -14.85 -0.19 -4.03
CA ASP A 128 -15.54 1.02 -3.60
C ASP A 128 -16.83 0.65 -2.84
N GLU A 129 -16.88 1.00 -1.55
CA GLU A 129 -17.99 0.65 -0.66
C GLU A 129 -19.34 1.19 -1.15
N THR A 130 -19.35 2.38 -1.77
CA THR A 130 -20.57 2.99 -2.30
C THR A 130 -21.07 2.21 -3.51
N VAL A 131 -20.16 1.83 -4.42
CA VAL A 131 -20.49 1.02 -5.60
C VAL A 131 -20.98 -0.37 -5.17
N GLN A 132 -20.30 -1.02 -4.24
CA GLN A 132 -20.72 -2.35 -3.76
C GLN A 132 -22.10 -2.28 -3.10
N THR A 133 -22.32 -1.29 -2.23
CA THR A 133 -23.64 -1.07 -1.60
C THR A 133 -24.73 -0.81 -2.64
N ALA A 134 -24.45 0.00 -3.66
CA ALA A 134 -25.40 0.26 -4.73
C ALA A 134 -25.73 -1.02 -5.53
N LEU A 135 -24.72 -1.83 -5.86
CA LEU A 135 -24.92 -3.11 -6.54
C LEU A 135 -25.73 -4.09 -5.69
N ASP A 136 -25.47 -4.15 -4.38
CA ASP A 136 -26.23 -4.98 -3.43
C ASP A 136 -27.70 -4.58 -3.36
N ILE A 137 -27.99 -3.28 -3.29
CA ILE A 137 -29.36 -2.75 -3.32
C ILE A 137 -30.04 -3.10 -4.63
N LEU A 138 -29.40 -2.84 -5.77
CA LEU A 138 -29.97 -3.10 -7.10
C LEU A 138 -30.22 -4.59 -7.35
N SER A 139 -29.39 -5.46 -6.77
CA SER A 139 -29.50 -6.91 -6.93
C SER A 139 -30.55 -7.54 -6.01
N ASN A 140 -31.04 -6.80 -5.01
CA ASN A 140 -32.03 -7.28 -4.05
C ASN A 140 -33.36 -6.52 -4.22
N ASN A 141 -34.36 -7.22 -4.79
CA ASN A 141 -35.67 -6.63 -5.08
C ASN A 141 -36.33 -5.96 -3.86
N SER A 142 -36.21 -6.56 -2.67
CA SER A 142 -36.77 -5.99 -1.44
C SER A 142 -36.02 -4.74 -1.01
N ALA A 143 -34.68 -4.76 -1.04
CA ALA A 143 -33.85 -3.61 -0.67
C ALA A 143 -34.03 -2.46 -1.66
N TYR A 144 -34.11 -2.77 -2.95
CA TYR A 144 -34.40 -1.82 -4.02
C TYR A 144 -35.73 -1.11 -3.78
N HIS A 145 -36.83 -1.85 -3.61
CA HIS A 145 -38.14 -1.25 -3.33
C HIS A 145 -38.16 -0.43 -2.03
N ALA A 146 -37.49 -0.91 -0.97
CA ALA A 146 -37.37 -0.16 0.28
C ALA A 146 -36.61 1.17 0.09
N SER A 147 -35.53 1.17 -0.70
CA SER A 147 -34.75 2.38 -0.99
C SER A 147 -35.55 3.47 -1.72
N LEU A 148 -36.55 3.08 -2.52
CA LEU A 148 -37.44 3.99 -3.24
C LEU A 148 -38.61 4.51 -2.39
N SER A 149 -38.99 3.77 -1.35
CA SER A 149 -40.18 4.06 -0.53
C SER A 149 -40.03 5.23 0.46
N SER A 150 -38.82 5.75 0.64
CA SER A 150 -38.50 6.81 1.61
C SER A 150 -38.83 8.24 1.15
N ILE A 151 -39.48 8.43 0.00
CA ILE A 151 -39.73 9.77 -0.58
C ILE A 151 -41.17 10.28 -0.36
N GLU A 152 -42.13 9.43 0.05
CA GLU A 152 -43.56 9.82 0.08
C GLU A 152 -44.13 10.25 1.46
N THR A 153 -43.31 10.49 2.51
CA THR A 153 -43.84 10.75 3.88
C THR A 153 -43.46 12.08 4.53
N ILE A 154 -43.18 13.13 3.75
CA ILE A 154 -43.07 14.50 4.29
C ILE A 154 -43.91 15.51 3.49
N GLU A 155 -45.17 15.18 3.19
CA GLU A 155 -46.20 16.19 2.95
C GLU A 155 -47.55 15.63 3.45
N ASN A 156 -47.93 16.01 4.68
CA ASN A 156 -49.30 16.31 5.14
C ASN A 156 -49.34 16.53 6.65
#